data_AF-A0AAW7YSK3-F1
#
_entry.id   AF-A0AAW7YSK3-F1
#
_cell.length_a   1.000
_cell.length_b   1.000
_cell.length_c   1.000
_cell.angle_alpha   90.00
_cell.angle_beta   90.00
_cell.angle_gamma   90.00
#
_symmetry.space_group_name_H-M   'P 1'
#
loop_
_entity.id
_entity.type
_entity.pdbx_description
1 polymer ?
#
loop_
_entity_poly.entity_id
_entity_poly.type
_entity_poly.pdbx_seq_one_letter_code
_entity_poly.pdbx_strand_id
1 'polypeptide(L)' 'MNQTDLSEELLIHVKQLNVSDAYISKATGKTIDSIMSMSKEAGILRGMKQVDTCAGEFEAITPYFYSTYLGSDEMA' A
#
# COMPACT_ATOMS: atom_id res chain seq x y z
N MET A 1 2.30 12.82 -19.18
CA MET A 1 0.92 12.92 -18.67
C MET A 1 1.03 13.44 -17.25
N ASN A 2 0.79 14.73 -17.02
CA ASN A 2 0.78 15.31 -15.68
C ASN A 2 -0.67 15.26 -15.20
N GLN A 3 -0.99 14.28 -14.36
CA GLN A 3 -2.27 14.23 -13.67
C GLN A 3 -2.08 15.01 -12.38
N THR A 4 -2.50 16.27 -12.38
CA THR A 4 -2.24 17.23 -11.31
C THR A 4 -3.14 17.01 -10.09
N ASP A 5 -4.27 16.33 -10.29
CA ASP A 5 -5.26 16.09 -9.25
C ASP A 5 -5.15 14.65 -8.75
N LEU A 6 -4.76 14.51 -7.48
CA LEU A 6 -4.63 13.23 -6.78
C LEU A 6 -5.79 13.13 -5.80
N SER A 7 -6.90 12.53 -6.25
CA SER A 7 -8.03 12.22 -5.38
C SER A 7 -7.67 11.12 -4.38
N GLU A 8 -8.41 11.05 -3.28
CA GLU A 8 -8.24 10.01 -2.26
C GLU A 8 -8.44 8.61 -2.85
N GLU A 9 -9.51 8.40 -3.66
CA GLU A 9 -9.76 7.14 -4.35
C GLU A 9 -8.60 6.72 -5.26
N LEU A 10 -8.02 7.68 -6.00
CA LEU A 10 -6.87 7.42 -6.86
C LEU A 10 -5.64 7.08 -6.01
N LEU A 11 -5.42 7.78 -4.89
CA LEU A 11 -4.33 7.48 -3.96
C LEU A 11 -4.46 6.07 -3.39
N ILE A 12 -5.64 5.66 -2.94
CA ILE A 12 -5.92 4.29 -2.47
C ILE A 12 -5.58 3.30 -3.59
N HIS A 13 -6.07 3.53 -4.81
CA HIS A 13 -5.87 2.62 -5.92
C HIS A 13 -4.38 2.46 -6.28
N VAL A 14 -3.63 3.55 -6.42
CA VAL A 14 -2.19 3.46 -6.75
C VAL A 14 -1.38 2.84 -5.62
N LYS A 15 -1.78 3.04 -4.36
CA LYS A 15 -1.14 2.40 -3.20
C LYS A 15 -1.38 0.90 -3.17
N GLN A 16 -2.60 0.43 -3.49
CA GLN A 16 -2.90 -0.99 -3.63
C GLN A 16 -2.07 -1.66 -4.75
N LEU A 17 -1.73 -0.90 -5.80
CA LEU A 17 -0.79 -1.32 -6.85
C LEU A 17 0.69 -1.25 -6.42
N ASN A 18 0.96 -0.93 -5.15
CA ASN A 18 2.30 -0.77 -4.57
C ASN A 18 3.17 0.29 -5.26
N VAL A 19 2.56 1.33 -5.85
CA VAL A 19 3.29 2.47 -6.42
C VAL A 19 3.99 3.25 -5.29
N SER A 20 5.27 3.56 -5.48
CA SER A 20 6.08 4.24 -4.48
C SER A 20 5.71 5.72 -4.32
N ASP A 21 5.89 6.25 -3.11
CA ASP A 21 5.70 7.68 -2.84
C ASP A 21 6.57 8.57 -3.71
N ALA A 22 7.80 8.13 -4.00
CA ALA A 22 8.70 8.84 -4.90
C ALA A 22 8.14 8.95 -6.32
N TYR A 23 7.48 7.90 -6.82
CA TYR A 23 6.84 7.92 -8.14
C TYR A 23 5.61 8.85 -8.14
N ILE A 24 4.76 8.74 -7.12
CA ILE A 24 3.58 9.61 -6.97
C ILE A 24 4.01 11.07 -6.84
N SER A 25 5.07 11.36 -6.08
CA SER A 25 5.65 12.70 -5.94
C SER A 25 6.11 13.24 -7.29
N LYS A 26 6.86 12.45 -8.06
CA LYS A 26 7.31 12.85 -9.40
C LYS A 26 6.15 13.08 -10.37
N ALA A 27 5.09 12.28 -10.28
CA ALA A 27 3.95 12.36 -11.19
C ALA A 27 2.99 13.53 -10.87
N THR A 28 2.84 13.88 -9.59
CA THR A 28 1.86 14.86 -9.11
C THR A 28 2.48 16.20 -8.70
N GLY A 29 3.81 16.25 -8.51
CA GLY A 29 4.51 17.42 -7.98
C GLY A 29 4.33 17.63 -6.47
N LYS A 30 3.60 16.75 -5.77
CA LYS A 30 3.44 16.81 -4.31
C LYS A 30 4.71 16.32 -3.61
N THR A 31 4.96 16.83 -2.41
CA THR A 31 6.06 16.34 -1.58
C THR A 31 5.73 14.94 -1.04
N ILE A 32 6.76 14.14 -0.74
CA ILE A 32 6.58 12.82 -0.11
C ILE A 32 5.80 12.95 1.21
N ASP A 33 6.12 13.95 2.04
CA ASP A 33 5.42 14.19 3.31
C ASP A 33 3.93 14.48 3.13
N SER A 34 3.57 15.21 2.07
CA SER A 34 2.16 15.46 1.74
C SER A 34 1.45 14.17 1.34
N ILE A 35 2.08 13.32 0.53
CA ILE A 35 1.51 12.03 0.12
C ILE A 35 1.38 11.07 1.30
N MET A 36 2.36 11.04 2.19
CA MET A 36 2.31 10.23 3.42
C MET A 36 1.21 10.70 4.37
N SER A 37 1.03 12.02 4.51
CA SER A 37 -0.05 12.60 5.31
C SER A 37 -1.42 12.25 4.74
N MET A 38 -1.61 12.44 3.42
CA MET A 38 -2.84 12.02 2.72
C MET A 38 -3.10 10.52 2.88
N SER A 39 -2.05 9.69 2.78
CA SER A 39 -2.18 8.24 2.94
C SER A 39 -2.64 7.87 4.35
N LYS A 40 -2.12 8.57 5.36
CA LYS A 40 -2.52 8.37 6.76
C LYS A 40 -3.95 8.82 7.02
N GLU A 41 -4.36 9.95 6.46
CA GLU A 41 -5.73 10.49 6.57
C GLU A 41 -6.75 9.55 5.90
N ALA A 42 -6.39 8.97 4.76
CA ALA A 42 -7.20 7.98 4.03
C ALA A 42 -7.18 6.58 4.66
N GLY A 43 -6.50 6.37 5.80
CA GLY A 43 -6.40 5.07 6.46
C GLY A 43 -5.61 4.02 5.67
N ILE A 44 -4.77 4.44 4.71
CA ILE A 44 -3.93 3.55 3.90
C ILE A 44 -2.76 3.05 4.76
N LEU A 45 -2.95 1.89 5.37
CA LEU A 45 -1.95 1.19 6.15
C LEU A 45 -1.40 0.00 5.38
N ARG A 46 -0.13 -0.30 5.60
CA ARG A 46 0.54 -1.47 5.06
C ARG A 46 0.33 -2.61 6.06
N GLY A 47 -0.21 -3.74 5.59
CA GLY A 47 -0.30 -4.97 6.36
C GLY A 47 0.87 -5.92 6.04
N MET A 48 1.07 -6.91 6.90
CA MET A 48 1.92 -8.05 6.63
C MET A 48 1.07 -9.25 6.20
N LYS A 49 1.55 -9.99 5.21
CA LYS A 49 0.94 -11.22 4.71
C LYS A 49 1.90 -12.38 4.85
N GLN A 50 1.39 -13.54 5.24
CA GLN A 50 2.18 -14.75 5.42
C GLN A 50 2.37 -15.48 4.08
N VAL A 51 3.56 -16.02 3.85
CA VAL A 51 3.83 -16.93 2.75
C VAL A 51 3.47 -18.35 3.20
N ASP A 52 2.39 -18.89 2.65
CA ASP A 52 1.78 -20.15 3.10
C ASP A 52 1.86 -21.31 2.10
N THR A 53 2.38 -21.07 0.89
CA THR A 53 2.44 -22.00 -0.27
C THR A 53 1.10 -22.45 -0.87
N CYS A 54 -0.02 -22.19 -0.21
CA CYS A 54 -1.35 -22.73 -0.53
C CYS A 54 -2.44 -21.65 -0.67
N ALA A 55 -2.06 -20.37 -0.72
CA ALA A 55 -2.97 -19.24 -0.87
C ALA A 55 -4.07 -19.18 0.21
N GLY A 56 -3.69 -19.46 1.45
CA GLY A 56 -4.56 -19.39 2.62
C GLY A 56 -5.42 -20.63 2.86
N GLU A 57 -5.21 -21.73 2.14
CA GLU A 57 -5.95 -22.98 2.38
C GLU A 57 -5.65 -23.55 3.78
N PHE A 58 -4.39 -23.45 4.23
CA PHE A 58 -3.91 -23.93 5.51
C PHE A 58 -3.03 -22.91 6.21
N GLU A 59 -3.00 -22.95 7.54
CA GLU A 59 -2.12 -22.11 8.34
C GLU A 59 -0.66 -22.56 8.19
N ALA A 60 0.22 -21.61 7.87
CA ALA A 60 1.64 -21.88 7.77
C ALA A 60 2.33 -21.73 9.13
N ILE A 61 3.22 -22.66 9.45
CA ILE A 61 3.96 -22.66 10.73
C ILE A 61 5.16 -21.71 10.66
N THR A 62 5.72 -21.50 9.47
CA THR A 62 6.90 -20.66 9.29
C THR A 62 6.53 -19.18 9.26
N PRO A 63 7.17 -18.32 10.09
CA PRO A 63 6.91 -16.89 10.14
C PRO A 63 7.63 -16.15 8.99
N TYR A 64 7.26 -16.47 7.75
CA TYR A 64 7.79 -15.82 6.55
C TYR A 64 6.76 -14.85 5.98
N PHE A 65 7.06 -13.55 6.00
CA PHE A 65 6.10 -12.49 5.68
C PHE A 65 6.60 -11.54 4.61
N TYR A 66 5.65 -10.90 3.92
CA TYR A 66 5.89 -9.76 3.05
C TYR A 66 4.87 -8.66 3.33
N SER A 67 5.26 -7.41 3.07
CA SER A 67 4.38 -6.27 3.30
C SER A 67 3.58 -5.93 2.04
N THR A 68 2.32 -5.52 2.21
CA THR A 68 1.46 -5.11 1.09
C THR A 68 0.43 -4.09 1.55
N TYR A 69 -0.04 -3.24 0.64
CA TYR A 69 -1.21 -2.38 0.85
C TYR A 69 -2.54 -3.07 0.50
N LEU A 70 -2.48 -4.32 0.05
CA LEU A 70 -3.65 -5.10 -0.36
C LEU A 70 -3.97 -6.19 0.66
N GLY A 71 -5.21 -6.17 1.15
CA GLY A 71 -5.72 -7.14 2.12
C GLY A 71 -5.51 -6.72 3.58
N SER A 72 -5.99 -7.55 4.50
CA SER A 72 -5.84 -7.36 5.95
C SER A 72 -4.43 -7.71 6.43
N ASP A 73 -4.01 -7.12 7.53
CA ASP A 73 -2.82 -7.55 8.26
C ASP A 73 -3.05 -8.94 8.88
N GLU A 74 -2.07 -9.83 8.75
CA GLU A 74 -2.07 -11.20 9.30
C GLU A 74 -1.10 -11.35 10.48
N MET A 75 -0.47 -10.25 10.91
CA MET A 75 0.43 -10.18 12.06
C MET A 75 -0.22 -9.55 13.30
N ALA A 76 -1.56 -9.52 13.37
CA ALA A 76 -2.32 -8.92 14.47
C ALA A 76 -2.52 -9.86 15.67
#